data_AF-A0A534BU84-F1
#
_entry.id   AF-A0A534BU84-F1
#
_cell.length_a   1.000
_cell.length_b   1.000
_cell.length_c   1.000
_cell.angle_alpha   90.00
_cell.angle_beta   90.00
_cell.angle_gamma   90.00
#
_symmetry.space_group_name_H-M   'P 1'
#
loop_
_entity.id
_entity.type
_entity.pdbx_description
1 polymer ?
#
loop_
_entity_poly.entity_id
_entity_poly.type
_entity_poly.pdbx_seq_one_letter_code
_entity_poly.pdbx_strand_id
1 'polypeptide(L)'
;MRRKLPRAAMPAACMAALMASGIGTVAAGDIPAQVFHETVYLDARGLEQLRETNPDHYARARRILAAANHLCRPHAREVYFARLGRLGVRDLSCAPLLLLTSNPPQWRIGFRLDRTRYVASVFVTDDPPRPLPVR
;
A
#
# COMPACT_ATOMS: atom_id res chain seq x y z
N MET A 1 64.28 1.28 32.38
CA MET A 1 63.27 2.30 32.75
C MET A 1 63.05 3.26 31.57
N ARG A 2 61.77 3.51 31.25
CA ARG A 2 61.17 4.65 30.51
C ARG A 2 61.69 5.04 29.11
N ARG A 3 60.79 4.77 28.14
CA ARG A 3 60.59 5.33 26.79
C ARG A 3 61.01 6.80 26.61
N LYS A 4 61.53 7.15 25.42
CA LYS A 4 61.07 8.28 24.60
C LYS A 4 61.29 7.97 23.10
N LEU A 5 60.20 7.85 22.33
CA LEU A 5 60.20 8.00 20.87
C LEU A 5 60.01 9.48 20.53
N PRO A 6 60.74 10.05 19.56
CA PRO A 6 60.27 11.16 18.76
C PRO A 6 59.72 10.69 17.41
N ARG A 7 58.84 11.53 16.89
CA ARG A 7 57.79 11.29 15.90
C ARG A 7 58.24 11.73 14.51
N ALA A 8 57.71 11.03 13.51
CA ALA A 8 57.40 11.47 12.15
C ALA A 8 58.54 11.84 11.18
N ALA A 9 58.62 11.05 10.11
CA ALA A 9 58.79 11.58 8.76
C ALA A 9 57.88 10.77 7.82
N MET A 10 56.81 11.39 7.34
CA MET A 10 56.02 10.91 6.20
C MET A 10 56.81 11.22 4.93
N PRO A 11 57.01 10.25 4.02
CA PRO A 11 57.06 10.55 2.61
C PRO A 11 55.69 10.24 1.99
N ALA A 12 55.16 11.27 1.35
CA ALA A 12 54.07 11.19 0.40
C ALA A 12 54.37 10.12 -0.66
N ALA A 13 53.41 9.24 -0.88
CA ALA A 13 53.34 8.46 -2.10
C ALA A 13 51.87 8.34 -2.49
N CYS A 14 51.48 9.19 -3.44
CA CYS A 14 50.26 9.04 -4.21
C CYS A 14 50.28 7.68 -4.90
N MET A 15 49.34 6.80 -4.58
CA MET A 15 48.92 5.76 -5.51
C MET A 15 47.41 5.83 -5.63
N ALA A 16 46.98 6.49 -6.70
CA ALA A 16 45.64 6.39 -7.23
C ALA A 16 45.42 4.94 -7.71
N ALA A 17 44.72 4.15 -6.91
CA ALA A 17 44.18 2.88 -7.36
C ALA A 17 42.96 3.19 -8.26
N LEU A 18 43.14 3.05 -9.58
CA LEU A 18 42.03 3.01 -10.53
C LEU A 18 41.14 1.81 -10.19
N MET A 19 40.02 2.07 -9.53
CA MET A 19 38.93 1.10 -9.44
C MET A 19 38.23 1.07 -10.80
N ALA A 20 38.57 0.08 -11.62
CA ALA A 20 37.82 -0.30 -12.80
C ALA A 20 36.49 -0.94 -12.35
N SER A 21 35.57 -0.12 -11.87
CA SER A 21 34.19 -0.53 -11.61
C SER A 21 33.48 -0.64 -12.94
N GLY A 22 33.33 -1.87 -13.44
CA GLY A 22 32.50 -2.17 -14.61
C GLY A 22 31.08 -1.67 -14.36
N ILE A 23 30.72 -0.58 -15.04
CA ILE A 23 29.34 -0.10 -15.09
C ILE A 23 28.61 -1.06 -16.02
N GLY A 24 28.02 -2.11 -15.46
CA GLY A 24 27.05 -2.92 -16.17
C GLY A 24 25.82 -2.06 -16.44
N THR A 25 25.68 -1.54 -17.66
CA THR A 25 24.42 -0.99 -18.13
C THR A 25 23.41 -2.11 -18.18
N VAL A 26 22.57 -2.23 -17.15
CA VAL A 26 21.35 -3.04 -17.24
C VAL A 26 20.45 -2.35 -18.25
N ALA A 27 20.26 -3.00 -19.40
CA ALA A 27 19.19 -2.63 -20.31
C ALA A 27 17.89 -2.60 -19.51
N ALA A 28 17.08 -1.55 -19.73
CA ALA A 28 15.71 -1.47 -19.24
C ALA A 28 14.86 -2.49 -20.02
N GLY A 29 15.15 -3.78 -19.81
CA GLY A 29 14.23 -4.86 -20.11
C GLY A 29 13.07 -4.70 -19.14
N ASP A 30 11.86 -4.71 -19.70
CA ASP A 30 10.58 -4.61 -19.03
C ASP A 30 10.65 -5.11 -17.58
N ILE A 31 10.55 -4.20 -16.62
CA ILE A 31 10.30 -4.59 -15.23
C ILE A 31 9.02 -5.42 -15.31
N PRO A 32 9.05 -6.74 -15.08
CA PRO A 32 7.81 -7.51 -15.08
C PRO A 32 6.94 -6.81 -14.05
N ALA A 33 5.78 -6.30 -14.49
CA ALA A 33 4.80 -5.69 -13.62
C ALA A 33 4.66 -6.65 -12.43
N GLN A 34 5.23 -6.26 -11.29
CA GLN A 34 5.43 -7.17 -10.17
C GLN A 34 4.05 -7.73 -9.87
N VAL A 35 3.86 -9.01 -10.20
CA VAL A 35 2.61 -9.69 -9.90
C VAL A 35 2.52 -9.59 -8.38
N PHE A 36 1.55 -8.82 -7.90
CA PHE A 36 1.41 -8.55 -6.47
C PHE A 36 0.93 -9.86 -5.83
N HIS A 37 1.88 -10.67 -5.39
CA HIS A 37 1.71 -12.12 -5.30
C HIS A 37 0.80 -12.61 -4.16
N GLU A 38 0.32 -11.75 -3.26
CA GLU A 38 -0.64 -12.18 -2.25
C GLU A 38 -1.68 -11.08 -1.94
N THR A 39 -2.96 -11.44 -2.11
CA THR A 39 -4.09 -10.61 -1.69
C THR A 39 -4.45 -10.95 -0.26
N VAL A 40 -4.45 -9.97 0.62
CA VAL A 40 -4.85 -10.12 2.02
C VAL A 40 -6.33 -9.77 2.15
N TYR A 41 -7.12 -10.74 2.58
CA TYR A 41 -8.54 -10.54 2.87
C TYR A 41 -8.71 -10.01 4.30
N LEU A 42 -9.39 -8.88 4.44
CA LEU A 42 -9.65 -8.20 5.70
C LEU A 42 -11.03 -8.55 6.24
N ASP A 43 -11.24 -9.84 6.48
CA ASP A 43 -12.31 -10.28 7.38
C ASP A 43 -11.93 -10.02 8.85
N ALA A 44 -12.76 -10.48 9.80
CA ALA A 44 -12.50 -10.27 11.22
C ALA A 44 -11.14 -10.84 11.67
N ARG A 45 -10.75 -12.02 11.16
CA ARG A 45 -9.48 -12.67 11.49
C ARG A 45 -8.32 -11.96 10.80
N GLY A 46 -8.48 -11.61 9.53
CA GLY A 46 -7.47 -10.90 8.75
C GLY A 46 -7.13 -9.52 9.33
N LEU A 47 -8.14 -8.80 9.85
CA LEU A 47 -7.92 -7.53 10.55
C LEU A 47 -7.16 -7.71 11.87
N GLU A 48 -7.48 -8.75 12.64
CA GLU A 48 -6.76 -9.06 13.89
C GLU A 48 -5.31 -9.42 13.60
N GLN A 49 -5.07 -10.30 12.64
CA GLN A 49 -3.72 -10.68 12.24
C GLN A 49 -2.94 -9.48 11.68
N LEU A 50 -3.59 -8.59 10.92
CA LEU A 50 -2.95 -7.36 10.45
C LEU A 50 -2.58 -6.43 11.60
N ARG A 51 -3.43 -6.34 12.64
CA ARG A 51 -3.16 -5.53 13.85
C ARG A 51 -1.89 -6.01 14.55
N GLU A 52 -1.71 -7.31 14.66
CA GLU A 52 -0.55 -7.91 15.34
C GLU A 52 0.73 -7.82 14.49
N THR A 53 0.64 -8.06 13.19
CA THR A 53 1.81 -8.21 12.31
C THR A 53 2.27 -6.91 11.65
N ASN A 54 1.35 -5.97 11.42
CA ASN A 54 1.65 -4.67 10.81
C ASN A 54 0.67 -3.58 11.30
N PRO A 55 0.91 -3.02 12.50
CA PRO A 55 0.02 -2.03 13.12
C PRO A 55 -0.20 -0.76 12.29
N ASP A 56 0.78 -0.35 11.48
CA ASP A 56 0.67 0.81 10.60
C ASP A 56 -0.32 0.54 9.45
N HIS A 57 -0.17 -0.59 8.74
CA HIS A 57 -1.13 -1.00 7.72
C HIS A 57 -2.52 -1.20 8.32
N TYR A 58 -2.63 -1.76 9.52
CA TYR A 58 -3.89 -1.87 10.23
C TYR A 58 -4.55 -0.51 10.46
N ALA A 59 -3.80 0.48 10.96
CA ALA A 59 -4.32 1.83 11.19
C ALA A 59 -4.79 2.50 9.89
N ARG A 60 -4.02 2.36 8.81
CA ARG A 60 -4.39 2.87 7.47
C ARG A 60 -5.61 2.14 6.90
N ALA A 61 -5.62 0.81 6.92
CA ALA A 61 -6.73 -0.02 6.48
C ALA A 61 -8.03 0.34 7.22
N ARG A 62 -7.98 0.49 8.55
CA ARG A 62 -9.16 0.91 9.33
C ARG A 62 -9.72 2.26 8.92
N ARG A 63 -8.85 3.25 8.63
CA ARG A 63 -9.31 4.56 8.15
C ARG A 63 -9.99 4.46 6.77
N ILE A 64 -9.47 3.61 5.90
CA ILE A 64 -10.05 3.36 4.56
C ILE A 64 -11.41 2.66 4.70
N LEU A 65 -11.50 1.61 5.51
CA LEU A 65 -12.75 0.87 5.74
C LEU A 65 -13.82 1.77 6.38
N ALA A 66 -13.44 2.62 7.34
CA ALA A 66 -14.37 3.59 7.93
C ALA A 66 -14.85 4.65 6.92
N ALA A 67 -14.07 4.95 5.89
CA ALA A 67 -14.45 5.87 4.82
C ALA A 67 -15.21 5.18 3.68
N ALA A 68 -15.39 3.85 3.70
CA ALA A 68 -15.91 3.08 2.57
C ALA A 68 -17.31 3.53 2.12
N ASN A 69 -18.17 3.97 3.03
CA ASN A 69 -19.47 4.57 2.72
C ASN A 69 -19.38 5.75 1.74
N HIS A 70 -18.34 6.57 1.89
CA HIS A 70 -18.14 7.74 1.04
C HIS A 70 -17.33 7.43 -0.21
N LEU A 71 -16.49 6.39 -0.15
CA LEU A 71 -15.61 5.98 -1.24
C LEU A 71 -16.33 5.12 -2.28
N CYS A 72 -17.22 4.24 -1.84
CA CYS A 72 -17.88 3.26 -2.71
C CYS A 72 -19.29 3.70 -3.17
N ARG A 73 -19.78 4.85 -2.73
CA ARG A 73 -21.04 5.39 -3.25
C ARG A 73 -20.89 5.87 -4.72
N PRO A 74 -21.96 5.83 -5.51
CA PRO A 74 -22.00 6.53 -6.78
C PRO A 74 -21.61 8.01 -6.61
N HIS A 75 -20.80 8.56 -7.52
CA HIS A 75 -20.37 9.97 -7.51
C HIS A 75 -19.66 10.41 -6.20
N ALA A 76 -18.76 9.56 -5.67
CA ALA A 76 -17.86 9.95 -4.58
C ALA A 76 -17.12 11.27 -4.90
N ARG A 77 -17.04 12.18 -3.91
CA ARG A 77 -16.40 13.49 -4.09
C ARG A 77 -14.89 13.34 -4.18
N GLU A 78 -14.25 14.13 -5.05
CA GLU A 78 -12.80 14.11 -5.30
C GLU A 78 -11.96 14.27 -4.02
N VAL A 79 -12.45 15.06 -3.05
CA VAL A 79 -11.80 15.28 -1.75
C VAL A 79 -11.49 13.98 -0.99
N TYR A 80 -12.32 12.94 -1.15
CA TYR A 80 -12.07 11.65 -0.49
C TYR A 80 -10.88 10.92 -1.12
N PHE A 81 -10.72 11.00 -2.44
CA PHE A 81 -9.59 10.40 -3.14
C PHE A 81 -8.27 11.14 -2.85
N ALA A 82 -8.31 12.48 -2.76
CA ALA A 82 -7.15 13.25 -2.33
C ALA A 82 -6.69 12.88 -0.91
N ARG A 83 -7.64 12.63 0.01
CA ARG A 83 -7.34 12.16 1.37
C ARG A 83 -6.72 10.75 1.36
N LEU A 84 -7.18 9.86 0.48
CA LEU A 84 -6.60 8.53 0.31
C LEU A 84 -5.17 8.57 -0.25
N GLY A 85 -4.88 9.47 -1.18
CA GLY A 85 -3.52 9.67 -1.71
C GLY A 85 -2.51 9.99 -0.59
N ARG A 86 -2.90 10.80 0.39
CA ARG A 86 -2.08 11.11 1.58
C ARG A 86 -1.86 9.90 2.50
N LEU A 87 -2.73 8.89 2.44
CA LEU A 87 -2.57 7.62 3.15
C LEU A 87 -1.73 6.60 2.36
N GLY A 88 -1.23 6.97 1.17
CA GLY A 88 -0.46 6.08 0.30
C GLY A 88 -1.31 5.01 -0.38
N VAL A 89 -2.62 5.22 -0.48
CA VAL A 89 -3.54 4.26 -1.08
C VAL A 89 -3.47 4.31 -2.60
N ARG A 90 -3.35 3.14 -3.22
CA ARG A 90 -3.41 2.96 -4.67
C ARG A 90 -4.46 1.93 -5.06
N ASP A 91 -4.87 1.94 -6.33
CA ASP A 91 -5.72 0.92 -6.95
C ASP A 91 -7.00 0.62 -6.16
N LEU A 92 -7.66 1.68 -5.70
CA LEU A 92 -8.95 1.58 -5.06
C LEU A 92 -9.98 1.06 -6.07
N SER A 93 -10.70 0.01 -5.70
CA SER A 93 -11.81 -0.54 -6.46
C SER A 93 -12.98 -0.81 -5.52
N CYS A 94 -14.19 -0.41 -5.94
CA CYS A 94 -15.43 -0.76 -5.27
C CYS A 94 -16.31 -1.51 -6.27
N ALA A 95 -16.77 -2.71 -5.91
CA ALA A 95 -17.70 -3.47 -6.72
C ALA A 95 -18.87 -3.93 -5.86
N PRO A 96 -20.12 -3.79 -6.33
CA PRO A 96 -21.26 -4.38 -5.64
C PRO A 96 -21.10 -5.90 -5.64
N LEU A 97 -21.40 -6.56 -4.53
CA LEU A 97 -21.48 -8.02 -4.49
C LEU A 97 -22.83 -8.44 -5.09
N LEU A 98 -22.83 -8.64 -6.41
CA LEU A 98 -24.03 -8.86 -7.25
C LEU A 98 -24.93 -10.04 -6.82
N LEU A 99 -24.44 -10.93 -5.94
CA LEU A 99 -25.16 -12.10 -5.45
C LEU A 99 -25.81 -11.90 -4.07
N LEU A 100 -25.69 -10.71 -3.47
CA LEU A 100 -26.17 -10.45 -2.11
C LEU A 100 -27.35 -9.47 -2.14
N THR A 101 -28.54 -9.97 -1.85
CA THR A 101 -29.78 -9.19 -1.67
C THR A 101 -29.84 -8.56 -0.27
N SER A 102 -28.71 -8.07 0.25
CA SER A 102 -28.66 -7.50 1.59
C SER A 102 -29.14 -6.05 1.58
N ASN A 103 -29.85 -5.65 2.64
CA ASN A 103 -30.14 -4.26 2.95
C ASN A 103 -29.51 -3.92 4.31
N PRO A 104 -28.44 -3.11 4.37
CA PRO A 104 -27.81 -2.33 3.28
C PRO A 104 -27.04 -3.21 2.27
N PRO A 105 -26.79 -2.71 1.04
CA PRO A 105 -26.03 -3.44 0.04
C PRO A 105 -24.60 -3.69 0.51
N GLN A 106 -24.12 -4.92 0.30
CA GLN A 106 -22.74 -5.27 0.57
C GLN A 106 -21.87 -4.99 -0.67
N TRP A 107 -20.72 -4.39 -0.42
CA TRP A 107 -19.73 -4.05 -1.43
C TRP A 107 -18.41 -4.73 -1.12
N ARG A 108 -17.66 -5.05 -2.16
CA ARG A 108 -16.26 -5.45 -2.07
C ARG A 108 -15.39 -4.25 -2.37
N ILE A 109 -14.59 -3.84 -1.39
CA ILE A 109 -13.56 -2.82 -1.53
C ILE A 109 -12.20 -3.49 -1.68
N GLY A 110 -11.44 -3.08 -2.68
CA GLY A 110 -10.06 -3.49 -2.89
C GLY A 110 -9.16 -2.27 -2.90
N PHE A 111 -8.00 -2.31 -2.27
CA PHE A 111 -7.04 -1.22 -2.28
C PHE A 111 -5.62 -1.75 -2.06
N ARG A 112 -4.61 -0.95 -2.40
CA ARG A 112 -3.20 -1.28 -2.20
C ARG A 112 -2.57 -0.29 -1.23
N LEU A 113 -1.88 -0.82 -0.22
CA LEU A 113 -0.95 -0.05 0.61
C LEU A 113 0.44 -0.60 0.33
N ASP A 114 1.34 0.28 -0.09
CA ASP A 114 2.70 -0.09 -0.51
C ASP A 114 2.66 -1.17 -1.61
N ARG A 115 3.08 -2.39 -1.31
CA ARG A 115 3.06 -3.54 -2.24
C ARG A 115 1.93 -4.54 -1.95
N THR A 116 1.16 -4.36 -0.89
CA THR A 116 0.17 -5.34 -0.43
C THR A 116 -1.23 -4.97 -0.92
N ARG A 117 -1.89 -5.89 -1.61
CA ARG A 117 -3.29 -5.72 -2.00
C ARG A 117 -4.19 -6.24 -0.89
N TYR A 118 -5.09 -5.39 -0.44
CA TYR A 118 -6.11 -5.71 0.54
C TYR A 118 -7.48 -5.77 -0.12
N VAL A 119 -8.31 -6.70 0.34
CA VAL A 119 -9.71 -6.83 -0.08
C VAL A 119 -10.57 -7.00 1.16
N ALA A 120 -11.67 -6.25 1.25
CA ALA A 120 -12.63 -6.36 2.34
C ALA A 120 -14.05 -6.33 1.79
N SER A 121 -14.97 -6.93 2.55
CA SER A 121 -16.41 -6.74 2.34
C SER A 121 -16.92 -5.72 3.35
N VAL A 122 -17.68 -4.74 2.87
CA VAL A 122 -18.21 -3.62 3.67
C VAL A 122 -19.71 -3.46 3.39
N PHE A 123 -20.45 -3.00 4.38
CA PHE A 123 -21.81 -2.54 4.18
C PHE A 123 -21.80 -1.07 3.83
N VAL A 124 -22.43 -0.68 2.71
CA VAL A 124 -22.56 0.72 2.32
C VAL A 124 -23.95 1.20 2.72
N THR A 125 -24.03 1.92 3.83
CA THR A 125 -25.31 2.37 4.41
C THR A 125 -25.80 3.71 3.85
N ASP A 126 -24.90 4.48 3.23
CA ASP A 126 -25.20 5.80 2.67
C ASP A 126 -25.49 5.75 1.15
N ASP A 127 -25.72 4.55 0.59
CA ASP A 127 -26.25 4.39 -0.78
C ASP A 127 -27.78 4.56 -0.72
N PRO A 128 -28.36 5.64 -1.29
CA PRO A 128 -29.81 5.80 -1.28
C PRO A 128 -30.48 4.60 -1.98
N PRO A 129 -31.66 4.13 -1.49
CA PRO A 129 -32.38 3.04 -2.14
C PRO A 129 -32.59 3.37 -3.62
N ARG A 130 -32.07 2.50 -4.51
CA ARG A 130 -32.34 2.62 -5.94
C ARG A 130 -33.73 2.04 -6.21
N PRO A 131 -34.66 2.81 -6.80
CA PRO A 131 -35.92 2.24 -7.24
C PRO A 131 -35.62 1.17 -8.29
N LEU A 132 -36.06 -0.06 -8.05
CA LEU A 132 -36.03 -1.10 -9.05
C LEU A 132 -37.07 -0.74 -10.13
N PRO A 133 -36.78 -0.96 -11.43
CA PRO A 133 -37.78 -0.78 -12.47
C PRO A 133 -38.99 -1.67 -12.16
N VAL A 134 -40.17 -1.06 -12.13
CA VAL A 134 -41.44 -1.80 -12.06
C VAL A 134 -41.55 -2.62 -13.34
N ARG A 135 -41.64 -3.94 -13.19
CA ARG A 135 -41.91 -4.84 -14.31
C ARG A 135 -43.38 -4.82 -14.68
#